data_AF-A0A7X8MF62-F1
#
_entry.id   AF-A0A7X8MF62-F1
#
_cell.length_a   1.000
_cell.length_b   1.000
_cell.length_c   1.000
_cell.angle_alpha   90.00
_cell.angle_beta   90.00
_cell.angle_gamma   90.00
#
_symmetry.space_group_name_H-M   'P 1'
#
loop_
_entity.id
_entity.type
_entity.pdbx_description
1 polymer ?
#
loop_
_entity_poly.entity_id
_entity_poly.type
_entity_poly.pdbx_seq_one_letter_code
_entity_poly.pdbx_strand_id
1 'polypeptide(L)'
;MATISETGAVSGKEITVDQYFSTYGQLQQQVENGEIDHDQFNDSNDKLNYSVENANASKAKLTNLGQSASGKKLEGKNLEINEKFRGDQFKAEDSFDASVDKAKHDALTSANYNTTCALNENLDGHLLNNNHIELSEADKKCLEELANYRQDLSPITEDTILQKVIDKNQVDAYLNKDKPKRLIGGCVSKASDVAPFTNNLDEAYKNLRLDYCKTPFKEAAENGEPMYVLRCTSSFKPSNNDCPVINDFTQPPCTGTGYLGSDSHLLPEYSYGRGHQITDGAIFTVDKDGNERLYAVCDKNNLRFEKVE
;
A
#
# COMPACT_ATOMS: atom_id res chain seq x y z
N MET A 1 20.25 28.78 1.03
CA MET A 1 19.04 29.24 1.73
C MET A 1 17.86 28.63 1.01
N ALA A 2 17.11 27.75 1.67
CA ALA A 2 15.84 27.26 1.13
C ALA A 2 14.75 28.25 1.59
N THR A 3 14.04 28.83 0.63
CA THR A 3 12.83 29.63 0.88
C THR A 3 11.68 28.68 1.19
N ILE A 4 11.06 28.91 2.35
CA ILE A 4 9.81 28.26 2.76
C ILE A 4 8.71 28.80 1.83
N SER A 5 7.95 27.92 1.17
CA SER A 5 6.76 28.35 0.42
C SER A 5 5.63 28.63 1.41
N GLU A 6 4.82 29.66 1.13
CA GLU A 6 3.69 30.13 1.94
C GLU A 6 2.52 29.11 2.10
N THR A 7 2.76 27.83 1.81
CA THR A 7 1.76 26.76 1.81
C THR A 7 2.05 25.63 2.80
N GLY A 8 3.10 25.73 3.63
CA GLY A 8 3.33 24.78 4.73
C GLY A 8 3.58 23.31 4.33
N ALA A 9 3.81 23.02 3.04
CA ALA A 9 4.09 21.67 2.57
C ALA A 9 5.60 21.41 2.55
N VAL A 10 6.09 20.63 3.51
CA VAL A 10 7.42 20.01 3.40
C VAL A 10 7.23 18.70 2.64
N SER A 11 7.52 18.71 1.34
CA SER A 11 7.52 17.51 0.53
C SER A 11 8.67 16.58 0.96
N GLY A 12 8.31 15.37 1.39
CA GLY A 12 9.00 14.07 1.22
C GLY A 12 10.52 13.95 1.34
N LYS A 13 11.26 14.96 1.82
CA LYS A 13 12.72 14.90 2.01
C LYS A 13 13.02 14.49 3.43
N GLU A 14 13.94 13.54 3.59
CA GLU A 14 14.60 13.26 4.87
C GLU A 14 15.04 14.59 5.49
N ILE A 15 14.46 14.93 6.63
CA ILE A 15 14.83 16.12 7.39
C ILE A 15 15.99 15.69 8.29
N THR A 16 17.17 16.26 8.05
CA THR A 16 18.33 16.08 8.94
C THR A 16 18.03 16.67 10.32
N VAL A 17 18.72 16.18 11.37
CA VAL A 17 18.60 16.70 12.74
C VAL A 17 18.81 18.23 12.78
N ASP A 18 19.76 18.75 12.00
CA ASP A 18 20.03 20.19 11.92
C ASP A 18 18.87 20.96 11.27
N GLN A 19 18.23 20.39 10.24
CA GLN A 19 17.04 20.98 9.61
C GLN A 19 15.85 20.97 10.57
N TYR A 20 15.67 19.91 11.35
CA TYR A 20 14.61 19.85 12.36
C TYR A 20 14.74 20.99 13.38
N PHE A 21 15.91 21.14 14.01
CA PHE A 21 16.12 22.19 15.00
C PHE A 21 16.02 23.59 14.38
N SER A 22 16.46 23.75 13.12
CA SER A 22 16.29 25.01 12.39
C SER A 22 14.81 25.35 12.17
N THR A 23 14.00 24.39 11.70
CA THR A 23 12.58 24.61 11.41
C THR A 23 11.76 24.78 12.69
N TYR A 24 12.04 23.99 13.73
CA TYR A 24 11.43 24.16 15.05
C TYR A 24 11.72 25.54 15.64
N GLY A 25 12.97 26.01 15.54
CA GLY A 25 13.34 27.36 15.98
C GLY A 25 12.64 28.48 15.20
N GLN A 26 12.39 28.29 13.90
CA GLN A 26 11.60 29.23 13.10
C GLN A 26 10.14 29.26 13.54
N LEU A 27 9.52 28.10 13.78
CA LEU A 27 8.14 28.02 14.29
C LEU A 27 8.00 28.73 15.65
N GLN A 28 8.99 28.58 16.54
CA GLN A 28 9.01 29.30 17.81
C GLN A 28 9.07 30.82 17.62
N GLN A 29 9.92 31.31 16.70
CA GLN A 29 9.97 32.75 16.38
C GLN A 29 8.66 33.28 15.79
N GLN A 30 7.97 32.49 14.96
CA GLN A 30 6.69 32.90 14.38
C GLN A 30 5.60 33.04 15.46
N VAL A 31 5.58 32.17 16.47
CA VAL A 31 4.69 32.31 17.64
C VAL A 31 5.06 33.54 18.45
N GLU A 32 6.35 33.77 18.72
CA GLU A 32 6.83 34.94 19.47
C GLU A 32 6.51 36.28 18.77
N ASN A 33 6.57 36.29 17.44
CA ASN A 33 6.23 37.45 16.61
C ASN A 33 4.71 37.64 16.43
N GLY A 34 3.89 36.68 16.87
CA GLY A 34 2.43 36.67 16.65
C GLY A 34 2.01 36.45 15.20
N GLU A 35 2.88 35.85 14.38
CA GLU A 35 2.62 35.50 12.98
C GLU A 35 1.73 34.26 12.85
N ILE A 36 1.84 33.35 13.82
CA ILE A 36 1.00 32.15 13.95
C ILE A 36 0.50 32.02 15.39
N ASP A 37 -0.67 31.40 15.57
CA ASP A 37 -1.18 31.07 16.89
C ASP A 37 -0.64 29.72 17.42
N HIS A 38 -0.97 29.40 18.67
CA HIS A 38 -0.53 28.16 19.31
C HIS A 38 -1.10 26.89 18.65
N ASP A 39 -2.29 26.96 18.06
CA ASP A 39 -2.90 25.80 17.40
C ASP A 39 -2.20 25.52 16.06
N GLN A 40 -1.89 26.57 15.30
CA GLN A 40 -1.09 26.52 14.08
C GLN A 40 0.34 26.04 14.33
N PHE A 41 0.94 26.44 15.46
CA PHE A 41 2.23 25.93 15.91
C PHE A 41 2.18 24.43 16.18
N ASN A 42 1.16 23.96 16.92
CA ASN A 42 1.02 22.55 17.25
C ASN A 42 0.85 21.69 16.00
N ASP A 43 -0.03 22.09 15.07
CA ASP A 43 -0.23 21.38 13.80
C ASP A 43 1.06 21.32 12.95
N SER A 44 1.80 22.43 12.88
CA SER A 44 3.07 22.48 12.15
C SER A 44 4.18 21.66 12.82
N ASN A 45 4.22 21.65 14.15
CA ASN A 45 5.16 20.87 14.94
C ASN A 45 4.87 19.37 14.83
N ASP A 46 3.60 18.97 14.83
CA ASP A 46 3.18 17.58 14.63
C ASP A 46 3.58 17.07 13.25
N LYS A 47 3.39 17.88 12.20
CA LYS A 47 3.89 17.60 10.84
C LYS A 47 5.42 17.46 10.79
N LEU A 48 6.14 18.33 11.50
CA LEU A 48 7.60 18.29 11.58
C LEU A 48 8.10 17.03 12.31
N ASN A 49 7.48 16.67 13.43
CA ASN A 49 7.81 15.46 14.19
C ASN A 49 7.50 14.20 13.38
N TYR A 50 6.34 14.15 12.72
CA TYR A 50 5.97 13.06 11.81
C TYR A 50 6.99 12.88 10.67
N SER A 51 7.51 13.99 10.14
CA SER A 51 8.54 13.95 9.08
C SER A 51 9.88 13.41 9.57
N VAL A 52 10.26 13.68 10.82
CA VAL A 52 11.50 13.18 11.44
C VAL A 52 11.40 11.71 11.86
N GLU A 53 10.25 11.29 12.38
CA GLU A 53 10.00 9.88 12.68
C GLU A 53 10.07 9.02 11.40
N ASN A 54 9.54 9.53 10.28
CA ASN A 54 9.66 8.86 8.98
C ASN A 54 11.07 8.94 8.35
N ALA A 55 11.90 9.93 8.70
CA ALA A 55 13.27 10.06 8.19
C ALA A 55 14.30 9.23 8.98
N ASN A 56 14.06 8.98 10.28
CA ASN A 56 14.97 8.21 11.15
C ASN A 56 14.64 6.72 11.23
N ALA A 57 13.46 6.30 10.75
CA ALA A 57 13.27 4.91 10.39
C ALA A 57 14.12 4.64 9.14
N SER A 58 15.15 3.79 9.24
CA SER A 58 15.67 3.16 8.03
C SER A 58 14.45 2.52 7.34
N LYS A 59 13.97 3.08 6.23
CA LYS A 59 12.83 2.50 5.50
C LYS A 59 13.18 1.03 5.28
N ALA A 60 12.41 0.16 5.92
CA ALA A 60 12.67 -1.27 5.86
C ALA A 60 12.76 -1.64 4.38
N LYS A 61 13.80 -2.38 3.99
CA LYS A 61 13.89 -2.85 2.62
C LYS A 61 13.41 -4.28 2.61
N LEU A 62 12.38 -4.56 1.81
CA LEU A 62 11.91 -5.92 1.62
C LEU A 62 13.07 -6.81 1.15
N THR A 63 13.38 -7.82 1.95
CA THR A 63 14.52 -8.71 1.74
C THR A 63 14.06 -10.14 1.96
N ASN A 64 14.09 -10.96 0.92
CA ASN A 64 13.76 -12.37 1.04
C ASN A 64 14.95 -13.16 1.58
N LEU A 65 14.72 -13.91 2.67
CA LEU A 65 15.79 -14.64 3.34
C LEU A 65 16.09 -16.02 2.74
N GLY A 66 15.30 -16.48 1.76
CA GLY A 66 15.38 -17.86 1.26
C GLY A 66 15.08 -18.89 2.34
N GLN A 67 14.22 -18.54 3.30
CA GLN A 67 13.85 -19.35 4.46
C GLN A 67 12.33 -19.54 4.57
N SER A 68 11.92 -20.65 5.18
CA SER A 68 10.55 -20.84 5.65
C SER A 68 10.26 -19.94 6.86
N ALA A 69 8.98 -19.83 7.22
CA ALA A 69 8.56 -19.11 8.42
C ALA A 69 9.13 -19.69 9.73
N SER A 70 9.61 -20.95 9.73
CA SER A 70 10.30 -21.55 10.89
C SER A 70 11.82 -21.25 10.91
N GLY A 71 12.34 -20.56 9.90
CA GLY A 71 13.75 -20.21 9.75
C GLY A 71 14.59 -21.25 9.02
N LYS A 72 13.99 -22.33 8.50
CA LYS A 72 14.73 -23.34 7.72
C LYS A 72 15.02 -22.84 6.32
N LYS A 73 16.23 -23.12 5.82
CA LYS A 73 16.60 -22.84 4.43
C LYS A 73 15.68 -23.59 3.46
N LEU A 74 15.25 -22.91 2.42
CA LEU A 74 14.39 -23.49 1.38
C LEU A 74 15.21 -24.32 0.38
N GLU A 75 14.62 -25.43 -0.07
CA GLU A 75 15.20 -26.34 -1.05
C GLU A 75 14.12 -26.88 -2.01
N GLY A 76 14.56 -27.40 -3.15
CA GLY A 76 13.71 -28.02 -4.17
C GLY A 76 12.54 -27.14 -4.59
N LYS A 77 11.33 -27.74 -4.66
CA LYS A 77 10.10 -27.05 -5.09
C LYS A 77 9.80 -25.76 -4.32
N ASN A 78 10.12 -25.71 -3.03
CA ASN A 78 9.80 -24.54 -2.20
C ASN A 78 10.75 -23.38 -2.51
N LEU A 79 12.01 -23.68 -2.85
CA LEU A 79 12.96 -22.67 -3.32
C LEU A 79 12.52 -22.11 -4.68
N GLU A 80 12.12 -22.97 -5.63
CA GLU A 80 11.63 -22.52 -6.95
C GLU A 80 10.41 -21.60 -6.84
N ILE A 81 9.43 -21.97 -6.00
CA ILE A 81 8.24 -21.15 -5.75
C ILE A 81 8.62 -19.83 -5.05
N ASN A 82 9.55 -19.86 -4.10
CA ASN A 82 10.07 -18.66 -3.46
C ASN A 82 10.71 -17.70 -4.46
N GLU A 83 11.62 -18.19 -5.31
CA GLU A 83 12.28 -17.36 -6.33
C GLU A 83 11.28 -16.74 -7.31
N LYS A 84 10.21 -17.47 -7.65
CA LYS A 84 9.13 -16.96 -8.50
C LYS A 84 8.33 -15.83 -7.85
N PHE A 85 8.03 -15.92 -6.56
CA PHE A 85 7.05 -15.04 -5.90
C PHE A 85 7.62 -14.12 -4.80
N ARG A 86 8.93 -14.14 -4.52
CA ARG A 86 9.55 -13.25 -3.53
C ARG A 86 9.35 -11.78 -3.88
N GLY A 87 9.15 -10.93 -2.88
CA GLY A 87 8.79 -9.54 -3.09
C GLY A 87 9.98 -8.66 -3.49
N ASP A 88 11.17 -8.97 -3.00
CA ASP A 88 12.39 -8.21 -3.22
C ASP A 88 12.93 -8.25 -4.68
N GLN A 89 12.35 -9.10 -5.53
CA GLN A 89 12.62 -9.11 -6.96
C GLN A 89 11.96 -7.94 -7.70
N PHE A 90 10.85 -7.42 -7.18
CA PHE A 90 10.14 -6.29 -7.77
C PHE A 90 10.83 -4.98 -7.39
N LYS A 91 11.07 -4.11 -8.38
CA LYS A 91 11.79 -2.85 -8.19
C LYS A 91 10.85 -1.67 -8.36
N ALA A 92 11.10 -0.60 -7.62
CA ALA A 92 10.30 0.60 -7.71
C ALA A 92 10.36 1.20 -9.12
N GLU A 93 11.52 1.15 -9.78
CA GLU A 93 11.66 1.62 -11.17
C GLU A 93 10.81 0.87 -12.21
N ASP A 94 10.35 -0.36 -11.90
CA ASP A 94 9.52 -1.18 -12.80
C ASP A 94 8.02 -1.00 -12.54
N SER A 95 7.64 -0.19 -11.56
CA SER A 95 6.25 0.06 -11.16
C SER A 95 5.57 1.09 -12.05
N PHE A 96 4.23 1.07 -12.10
CA PHE A 96 3.47 2.18 -12.69
C PHE A 96 3.82 3.54 -12.06
N ASP A 97 4.02 3.58 -10.74
CA ASP A 97 4.35 4.81 -10.00
C ASP A 97 5.57 5.52 -10.60
N ALA A 98 6.63 4.75 -10.93
CA ALA A 98 7.84 5.27 -11.54
C ALA A 98 7.69 5.64 -13.03
N SER A 99 6.63 5.20 -13.69
CA SER A 99 6.36 5.54 -15.10
C SER A 99 5.74 6.93 -15.28
N VAL A 100 5.22 7.52 -14.20
CA VAL A 100 4.60 8.85 -14.20
C VAL A 100 5.68 9.94 -14.19
N ASP A 101 5.47 11.00 -14.98
CA ASP A 101 6.40 12.13 -15.03
C ASP A 101 6.54 12.78 -13.65
N LYS A 102 7.78 12.90 -13.17
CA LYS A 102 8.12 13.46 -11.86
C LYS A 102 7.56 14.88 -11.65
N ALA A 103 7.44 15.70 -12.69
CA ALA A 103 6.89 17.04 -12.59
C ALA A 103 5.38 17.06 -12.31
N LYS A 104 4.67 15.95 -12.58
CA LYS A 104 3.23 15.81 -12.37
C LYS A 104 2.87 14.85 -11.25
N HIS A 105 3.76 13.93 -10.89
CA HIS A 105 3.52 12.85 -9.94
C HIS A 105 2.86 13.33 -8.63
N ASP A 106 3.44 14.35 -7.97
CA ASP A 106 2.90 14.88 -6.71
C ASP A 106 1.45 15.39 -6.87
N ALA A 107 1.15 16.06 -7.99
CA ALA A 107 -0.18 16.61 -8.25
C ALA A 107 -1.20 15.50 -8.55
N LEU A 108 -0.81 14.48 -9.32
CA LEU A 108 -1.68 13.34 -9.63
C LEU A 108 -1.95 12.49 -8.38
N THR A 109 -0.92 12.22 -7.57
CA THR A 109 -1.03 11.49 -6.31
C THR A 109 -1.93 12.25 -5.34
N SER A 110 -1.71 13.56 -5.17
CA SER A 110 -2.52 14.39 -4.29
C SER A 110 -3.99 14.43 -4.75
N ALA A 111 -4.24 14.61 -6.05
CA ALA A 111 -5.59 14.62 -6.59
C ALA A 111 -6.32 13.29 -6.36
N ASN A 112 -5.62 12.16 -6.53
CA ASN A 112 -6.14 10.83 -6.26
C ASN A 112 -6.44 10.63 -4.76
N TYR A 113 -5.49 10.97 -3.89
CA TYR A 113 -5.64 10.93 -2.43
C TYR A 113 -6.85 11.75 -1.98
N ASN A 114 -7.00 12.96 -2.52
CA ASN A 114 -8.09 13.87 -2.23
C ASN A 114 -9.46 13.34 -2.65
N THR A 115 -9.55 12.26 -3.45
CA THR A 115 -10.85 11.67 -3.80
C THR A 115 -11.47 10.86 -2.69
N THR A 116 -10.76 10.57 -1.59
CA THR A 116 -11.23 9.73 -0.50
C THR A 116 -10.98 10.33 0.88
N CYS A 117 -11.50 9.68 1.91
CA CYS A 117 -11.37 10.11 3.30
C CYS A 117 -9.91 10.13 3.75
N ALA A 118 -9.62 10.91 4.80
CA ALA A 118 -8.31 10.90 5.44
C ALA A 118 -7.99 9.51 6.02
N LEU A 119 -6.70 9.21 6.19
CA LEU A 119 -6.26 7.98 6.84
C LEU A 119 -6.93 7.85 8.22
N ASN A 120 -7.50 6.67 8.51
CA ASN A 120 -8.21 6.32 9.75
C ASN A 120 -9.61 6.94 9.92
N GLU A 121 -10.07 7.78 9.01
CA GLU A 121 -11.35 8.48 9.18
C GLU A 121 -12.55 7.51 9.13
N ASN A 122 -12.49 6.45 8.32
CA ASN A 122 -13.60 5.51 8.15
C ASN A 122 -13.51 4.22 8.97
N LEU A 123 -12.73 4.17 10.05
CA LEU A 123 -12.52 2.93 10.81
C LEU A 123 -13.81 2.38 11.47
N ASP A 124 -14.74 3.26 11.83
CA ASP A 124 -16.06 2.92 12.39
C ASP A 124 -17.12 2.67 11.31
N GLY A 125 -16.83 2.95 10.03
CA GLY A 125 -17.72 2.78 8.89
C GLY A 125 -18.81 3.83 8.76
N HIS A 126 -18.66 5.01 9.37
CA HIS A 126 -19.66 6.07 9.24
C HIS A 126 -19.71 6.70 7.84
N LEU A 127 -18.63 6.59 7.05
CA LEU A 127 -18.57 7.08 5.67
C LEU A 127 -19.03 5.99 4.69
N LEU A 128 -20.10 6.32 3.94
CA LEU A 128 -20.74 5.43 2.96
C LEU A 128 -20.50 5.84 1.50
N ASN A 129 -19.72 6.90 1.27
CA ASN A 129 -19.23 7.38 -0.02
C ASN A 129 -18.28 8.58 0.19
N ASN A 130 -17.71 9.06 -0.91
CA ASN A 130 -16.84 10.25 -0.95
C ASN A 130 -17.60 11.54 -1.32
N ASN A 131 -18.94 11.59 -1.22
CA ASN A 131 -19.72 12.72 -1.75
C ASN A 131 -19.55 14.04 -0.97
N HIS A 132 -18.95 13.99 0.22
CA HIS A 132 -18.65 15.16 1.04
C HIS A 132 -17.33 15.83 0.62
N ILE A 133 -16.58 15.22 -0.30
CA ILE A 133 -15.29 15.72 -0.76
C ILE A 133 -15.51 16.71 -1.90
N GLU A 134 -15.04 17.93 -1.71
CA GLU A 134 -15.04 18.97 -2.72
C GLU A 134 -13.69 19.00 -3.45
N LEU A 135 -13.68 18.52 -4.70
CA LEU A 135 -12.49 18.54 -5.54
C LEU A 135 -12.30 19.88 -6.24
N SER A 136 -11.06 20.38 -6.24
CA SER A 136 -10.71 21.57 -7.00
C SER A 136 -10.74 21.31 -8.52
N GLU A 137 -10.80 22.37 -9.32
CA GLU A 137 -10.67 22.24 -10.78
C GLU A 137 -9.30 21.69 -11.21
N ALA A 138 -8.26 21.86 -10.38
CA ALA A 138 -6.96 21.26 -10.63
C ALA A 138 -6.99 19.74 -10.38
N ASP A 139 -7.63 19.30 -9.29
CA ASP A 139 -7.80 17.87 -9.00
C ASP A 139 -8.58 17.18 -10.12
N LYS A 140 -9.68 17.76 -10.57
CA LYS A 140 -10.51 17.20 -11.66
C LYS A 140 -9.70 16.95 -12.93
N LYS A 141 -8.83 17.89 -13.33
CA LYS A 141 -7.94 17.72 -14.49
C LYS A 141 -6.91 16.61 -14.27
N CYS A 142 -6.37 16.51 -13.07
CA CYS A 142 -5.45 15.43 -12.70
C CYS A 142 -6.15 14.07 -12.77
N LEU A 143 -7.41 13.98 -12.35
CA LEU A 143 -8.21 12.75 -12.41
C LEU A 143 -8.57 12.35 -13.84
N GLU A 144 -8.83 13.31 -14.73
CA GLU A 144 -8.96 13.04 -16.18
C GLU A 144 -7.66 12.45 -16.76
N GLU A 145 -6.51 12.96 -16.35
CA GLU A 145 -5.20 12.42 -16.76
C GLU A 145 -4.97 11.02 -16.20
N LEU A 146 -5.29 10.76 -14.93
CA LEU A 146 -5.21 9.42 -14.33
C LEU A 146 -6.14 8.42 -15.02
N ALA A 147 -7.33 8.84 -15.44
CA ALA A 147 -8.23 7.98 -16.20
C ALA A 147 -7.62 7.54 -17.54
N ASN A 148 -6.83 8.41 -18.20
CA ASN A 148 -6.09 8.06 -19.41
C ASN A 148 -4.95 7.07 -19.11
N TYR A 149 -4.12 7.37 -18.10
CA TYR A 149 -3.07 6.45 -17.66
C TYR A 149 -3.61 5.06 -17.32
N ARG A 150 -4.79 5.00 -16.71
CA ARG A 150 -5.46 3.74 -16.38
C ARG A 150 -5.74 2.91 -17.62
N GLN A 151 -6.19 3.52 -18.72
CA GLN A 151 -6.44 2.79 -19.98
C GLN A 151 -5.15 2.22 -20.56
N ASP A 152 -4.03 2.91 -20.38
CA ASP A 152 -2.72 2.56 -20.95
C ASP A 152 -1.90 1.58 -20.08
N LEU A 153 -2.41 1.17 -18.92
CA LEU A 153 -1.75 0.17 -18.08
C LEU A 153 -1.50 -1.12 -18.87
N SER A 154 -0.32 -1.72 -18.68
CA SER A 154 -0.03 -3.05 -19.23
C SER A 154 -1.11 -4.04 -18.77
N PRO A 155 -1.70 -4.85 -19.67
CA PRO A 155 -2.81 -5.73 -19.32
C PRO A 155 -2.38 -6.84 -18.36
N ILE A 156 -3.32 -7.29 -17.52
CA ILE A 156 -3.13 -8.49 -16.69
C ILE A 156 -3.17 -9.73 -17.60
N THR A 157 -2.14 -10.56 -17.50
CA THR A 157 -2.00 -11.86 -18.18
C THR A 157 -2.02 -13.00 -17.17
N GLU A 158 -2.04 -14.25 -17.64
CA GLU A 158 -1.98 -15.44 -16.75
C GLU A 158 -0.66 -15.54 -15.99
N ASP A 159 0.40 -14.94 -16.52
CA ASP A 159 1.73 -14.92 -15.91
C ASP A 159 1.95 -13.71 -14.99
N THR A 160 1.00 -12.77 -14.97
CA THR A 160 1.10 -11.60 -14.10
C THR A 160 0.96 -12.03 -12.65
N ILE A 161 1.98 -11.72 -11.84
CA ILE A 161 1.94 -11.95 -10.40
C ILE A 161 1.13 -10.84 -9.76
N LEU A 162 0.04 -11.24 -9.11
CA LEU A 162 -0.85 -10.38 -8.34
C LEU A 162 -0.44 -10.44 -6.88
N GLN A 163 -0.67 -9.35 -6.13
CA GLN A 163 -0.39 -9.23 -4.71
C GLN A 163 -1.64 -8.78 -3.95
N LYS A 164 -1.83 -9.36 -2.76
CA LYS A 164 -2.77 -8.89 -1.75
C LYS A 164 -2.16 -9.05 -0.36
N VAL A 165 -2.22 -7.99 0.46
CA VAL A 165 -1.99 -8.10 1.90
C VAL A 165 -3.24 -8.70 2.54
N ILE A 166 -3.04 -9.76 3.32
CA ILE A 166 -4.13 -10.55 3.89
C ILE A 166 -4.00 -10.63 5.41
N ASP A 167 -5.14 -10.70 6.09
CA ASP A 167 -5.16 -10.85 7.55
C ASP A 167 -4.99 -12.33 7.95
N LYS A 168 -4.79 -12.56 9.26
CA LYS A 168 -4.61 -13.90 9.81
C LYS A 168 -5.81 -14.83 9.58
N ASN A 169 -7.05 -14.32 9.60
CA ASN A 169 -8.24 -15.11 9.33
C ASN A 169 -8.26 -15.58 7.87
N GLN A 170 -7.82 -14.73 6.94
CA GLN A 170 -7.68 -15.09 5.54
C GLN A 170 -6.59 -16.13 5.32
N VAL A 171 -5.44 -16.00 5.99
CA VAL A 171 -4.38 -17.03 5.99
C VAL A 171 -4.94 -18.38 6.46
N ASP A 172 -5.68 -18.39 7.57
CA ASP A 172 -6.27 -19.62 8.11
C ASP A 172 -7.31 -20.21 7.17
N ALA A 173 -8.08 -19.38 6.46
CA ALA A 173 -9.01 -19.83 5.43
C ALA A 173 -8.28 -20.50 4.25
N TYR A 174 -7.12 -19.98 3.81
CA TYR A 174 -6.31 -20.60 2.74
C TYR A 174 -5.67 -21.92 3.18
N LEU A 175 -5.27 -22.03 4.46
CA LEU A 175 -4.64 -23.23 5.03
C LEU A 175 -5.61 -24.29 5.55
N ASN A 176 -6.92 -24.01 5.54
CA ASN A 176 -7.93 -24.94 6.04
C ASN A 176 -7.91 -26.26 5.23
N LYS A 177 -7.70 -27.40 5.90
CA LYS A 177 -7.58 -28.70 5.23
C LYS A 177 -8.92 -29.25 4.71
N ASP A 178 -10.01 -28.93 5.40
CA ASP A 178 -11.35 -29.47 5.10
C ASP A 178 -12.10 -28.60 4.08
N LYS A 179 -11.96 -27.28 4.19
CA LYS A 179 -12.60 -26.30 3.31
C LYS A 179 -11.62 -25.16 2.96
N PRO A 180 -10.56 -25.45 2.18
CA PRO A 180 -9.59 -24.44 1.79
C PRO A 180 -10.25 -23.37 0.93
N LYS A 181 -9.97 -22.10 1.22
CA LYS A 181 -10.22 -21.00 0.29
C LYS A 181 -9.30 -21.18 -0.91
N ARG A 182 -9.88 -21.22 -2.12
CA ARG A 182 -9.15 -21.43 -3.39
C ARG A 182 -9.22 -20.24 -4.33
N LEU A 183 -9.94 -19.22 -3.90
CA LEU A 183 -10.24 -18.04 -4.70
C LEU A 183 -9.53 -16.83 -4.09
N ILE A 184 -9.01 -15.95 -4.95
CA ILE A 184 -8.66 -14.58 -4.59
C ILE A 184 -9.84 -13.69 -4.94
N GLY A 185 -10.31 -12.88 -4.00
CA GLY A 185 -11.49 -12.01 -4.17
C GLY A 185 -11.28 -10.64 -3.53
N GLY A 186 -12.26 -9.76 -3.70
CA GLY A 186 -12.08 -8.34 -3.40
C GLY A 186 -11.14 -7.68 -4.42
N CYS A 187 -10.28 -6.79 -3.96
CA CYS A 187 -9.37 -6.02 -4.82
C CYS A 187 -7.92 -6.55 -4.73
N VAL A 188 -7.15 -6.43 -5.82
CA VAL A 188 -5.74 -6.88 -5.90
C VAL A 188 -4.94 -5.93 -6.79
N SER A 189 -3.63 -5.90 -6.61
CA SER A 189 -2.71 -5.12 -7.45
C SER A 189 -1.68 -6.04 -8.12
N LYS A 190 -0.98 -5.58 -9.17
CA LYS A 190 0.21 -6.31 -9.64
C LYS A 190 1.28 -6.23 -8.57
N ALA A 191 1.98 -7.33 -8.31
CA ALA A 191 3.08 -7.33 -7.34
C ALA A 191 4.19 -6.34 -7.71
N SER A 192 4.46 -6.15 -9.01
CA SER A 192 5.42 -5.15 -9.51
C SER A 192 5.06 -3.72 -9.11
N ASP A 193 3.76 -3.42 -8.97
CA ASP A 193 3.30 -2.07 -8.66
C ASP A 193 3.31 -1.79 -7.14
N VAL A 194 3.11 -2.80 -6.29
CA VAL A 194 2.92 -2.58 -4.83
C VAL A 194 3.99 -3.17 -3.92
N ALA A 195 4.69 -4.23 -4.32
CA ALA A 195 5.71 -4.85 -3.47
C ALA A 195 6.85 -3.90 -3.04
N PRO A 196 7.35 -3.00 -3.93
CA PRO A 196 8.41 -2.05 -3.55
C PRO A 196 8.01 -1.04 -2.46
N PHE A 197 6.71 -0.85 -2.25
CA PHE A 197 6.14 0.17 -1.35
C PHE A 197 5.40 -0.45 -0.15
N THR A 198 5.60 -1.74 0.09
CA THR A 198 4.95 -2.50 1.18
C THR A 198 5.98 -3.32 1.94
N ASN A 199 7.06 -2.67 2.39
CA ASN A 199 8.19 -3.37 2.97
C ASN A 199 7.90 -3.93 4.37
N ASN A 200 6.87 -3.43 5.05
CA ASN A 200 6.36 -3.97 6.30
C ASN A 200 4.85 -3.61 6.43
N LEU A 201 4.24 -3.99 7.56
CA LEU A 201 2.81 -3.76 7.78
C LEU A 201 2.45 -2.27 7.91
N ASP A 202 3.31 -1.44 8.50
CA ASP A 202 3.06 0.00 8.65
C ASP A 202 3.03 0.70 7.28
N GLU A 203 4.03 0.44 6.42
CA GLU A 203 4.04 0.96 5.05
C GLU A 203 2.84 0.44 4.24
N ALA A 204 2.53 -0.86 4.34
CA ALA A 204 1.38 -1.42 3.65
C ALA A 204 0.05 -0.82 4.13
N TYR A 205 -0.08 -0.54 5.42
CA TYR A 205 -1.27 0.07 6.01
C TYR A 205 -1.56 1.43 5.37
N LYS A 206 -0.52 2.28 5.27
CA LYS A 206 -0.60 3.62 4.69
C LYS A 206 -0.76 3.56 3.16
N ASN A 207 0.10 2.84 2.47
CA ASN A 207 0.17 2.85 1.01
C ASN A 207 -0.97 2.08 0.34
N LEU A 208 -1.42 0.98 0.94
CA LEU A 208 -2.54 0.22 0.40
C LEU A 208 -3.89 0.62 1.01
N ARG A 209 -3.93 1.66 1.83
CA ARG A 209 -5.15 2.15 2.50
C ARG A 209 -5.94 1.01 3.15
N LEU A 210 -5.26 0.31 4.06
CA LEU A 210 -5.84 -0.78 4.82
C LEU A 210 -6.70 -0.29 6.00
N ASP A 211 -6.99 1.02 6.07
CA ASP A 211 -7.77 1.74 7.08
C ASP A 211 -9.29 1.71 6.84
N TYR A 212 -9.79 0.65 6.19
CA TYR A 212 -11.23 0.45 6.01
C TYR A 212 -11.94 0.06 7.32
N CYS A 213 -13.26 0.25 7.34
CA CYS A 213 -14.12 -0.08 8.48
C CYS A 213 -13.83 -1.50 9.04
N LYS A 214 -13.60 -1.59 10.36
CA LYS A 214 -13.33 -2.84 11.08
C LYS A 214 -12.12 -3.64 10.55
N THR A 215 -11.18 -2.96 9.92
CA THR A 215 -9.90 -3.56 9.53
C THR A 215 -9.15 -4.10 10.75
N PRO A 216 -8.54 -5.30 10.66
CA PRO A 216 -7.63 -5.79 11.70
C PRO A 216 -6.23 -5.18 11.59
N PHE A 217 -5.93 -4.48 10.48
CA PHE A 217 -4.56 -4.09 10.15
C PHE A 217 -4.03 -2.92 10.99
N LYS A 218 -4.91 -2.06 11.54
CA LYS A 218 -4.47 -0.92 12.35
C LYS A 218 -3.74 -1.37 13.62
N GLU A 219 -4.42 -2.16 14.44
CA GLU A 219 -3.86 -2.67 15.71
C GLU A 219 -2.61 -3.53 15.44
N ALA A 220 -2.66 -4.36 14.39
CA ALA A 220 -1.50 -5.17 14.00
C ALA A 220 -0.29 -4.30 13.59
N ALA A 221 -0.50 -3.21 12.85
CA ALA A 221 0.55 -2.26 12.49
C ALA A 221 1.13 -1.56 13.73
N GLU A 222 0.27 -1.04 14.61
CA GLU A 222 0.65 -0.37 15.86
C GLU A 222 1.44 -1.29 16.81
N ASN A 223 1.12 -2.59 16.81
CA ASN A 223 1.82 -3.62 17.60
C ASN A 223 3.08 -4.17 16.93
N GLY A 224 3.42 -3.74 15.71
CA GLY A 224 4.57 -4.24 14.96
C GLY A 224 4.45 -5.73 14.58
N GLU A 225 3.23 -6.21 14.38
CA GLU A 225 2.97 -7.58 13.94
C GLU A 225 3.48 -7.84 12.51
N PRO A 226 3.82 -9.09 12.16
CA PRO A 226 4.21 -9.41 10.80
C PRO A 226 3.03 -9.24 9.83
N MET A 227 3.35 -8.74 8.64
CA MET A 227 2.42 -8.72 7.50
C MET A 227 2.36 -10.09 6.83
N TYR A 228 1.19 -10.50 6.37
CA TYR A 228 1.03 -11.63 5.46
C TYR A 228 0.73 -11.16 4.04
N VAL A 229 1.48 -11.65 3.06
CA VAL A 229 1.36 -11.27 1.66
C VAL A 229 1.05 -12.49 0.81
N LEU A 230 -0.12 -12.50 0.17
CA LEU A 230 -0.46 -13.47 -0.87
C LEU A 230 0.06 -12.93 -2.21
N ARG A 231 0.92 -13.70 -2.88
CA ARG A 231 1.27 -13.48 -4.28
C ARG A 231 0.90 -14.67 -5.14
N CYS A 232 0.19 -14.44 -6.23
CA CYS A 232 -0.38 -15.53 -7.03
C CYS A 232 -0.59 -15.16 -8.50
N THR A 233 -0.76 -16.19 -9.32
CA THR A 233 -1.30 -16.07 -10.68
C THR A 233 -2.74 -16.59 -10.72
N SER A 234 -3.52 -16.13 -11.71
CA SER A 234 -4.90 -16.56 -11.95
C SER A 234 -5.16 -16.68 -13.45
N SER A 235 -6.11 -17.54 -13.82
CA SER A 235 -6.64 -17.57 -15.19
C SER A 235 -7.58 -16.41 -15.49
N PHE A 236 -8.09 -15.73 -14.46
CA PHE A 236 -8.88 -14.52 -14.64
C PHE A 236 -7.99 -13.30 -14.90
N LYS A 237 -8.31 -12.58 -15.97
CA LYS A 237 -7.58 -11.42 -16.48
C LYS A 237 -8.52 -10.21 -16.45
N PRO A 238 -8.58 -9.46 -15.34
CA PRO A 238 -9.36 -8.22 -15.33
C PRO A 238 -8.79 -7.27 -16.37
N SER A 239 -9.69 -6.57 -17.05
CA SER A 239 -9.33 -5.44 -17.89
C SER A 239 -8.92 -4.25 -17.02
N ASN A 240 -8.31 -3.24 -17.64
CA ASN A 240 -7.99 -1.99 -16.94
C ASN A 240 -9.25 -1.27 -16.40
N ASN A 241 -10.42 -1.53 -16.98
CA ASN A 241 -11.70 -0.99 -16.50
C ASN A 241 -12.27 -1.74 -15.29
N ASP A 242 -11.82 -2.98 -15.03
CA ASP A 242 -12.23 -3.76 -13.87
C ASP A 242 -11.49 -3.29 -12.62
N CYS A 243 -11.87 -2.11 -12.13
CA CYS A 243 -11.28 -1.47 -10.97
C CYS A 243 -12.31 -1.24 -9.85
N PRO A 244 -11.86 -1.04 -8.60
CA PRO A 244 -12.77 -0.77 -7.50
C PRO A 244 -13.51 0.56 -7.71
N VAL A 245 -14.83 0.52 -7.59
CA VAL A 245 -15.71 1.70 -7.60
C VAL A 245 -16.46 1.79 -6.28
N ILE A 246 -16.82 2.99 -5.85
CA ILE A 246 -17.53 3.17 -4.58
C ILE A 246 -18.92 2.54 -4.65
N ASN A 247 -19.19 1.60 -3.75
CA ASN A 247 -20.48 0.90 -3.60
C ASN A 247 -20.57 0.23 -2.23
N ASP A 248 -21.69 -0.42 -1.92
CA ASP A 248 -21.96 -1.10 -0.63
C ASP A 248 -20.85 -2.07 -0.16
N PHE A 249 -20.06 -2.63 -1.08
CA PHE A 249 -18.95 -3.56 -0.78
C PHE A 249 -17.57 -2.91 -0.81
N THR A 250 -17.46 -1.73 -1.42
CA THR A 250 -16.20 -1.03 -1.66
C THR A 250 -16.37 0.42 -1.22
N GLN A 251 -16.33 0.62 0.09
CA GLN A 251 -16.52 1.91 0.75
C GLN A 251 -15.19 2.66 0.93
N PRO A 252 -15.18 3.92 1.42
CA PRO A 252 -13.93 4.60 1.77
C PRO A 252 -13.05 3.69 2.65
N PRO A 253 -11.74 3.59 2.39
CA PRO A 253 -10.89 4.53 1.67
C PRO A 253 -10.76 4.30 0.15
N CYS A 254 -11.72 3.61 -0.47
CA CYS A 254 -11.77 3.52 -1.93
C CYS A 254 -11.87 4.92 -2.58
N THR A 255 -11.01 5.16 -3.57
CA THR A 255 -10.95 6.39 -4.38
C THR A 255 -11.99 6.39 -5.50
N GLY A 256 -12.33 5.22 -6.04
CA GLY A 256 -13.13 5.07 -7.25
C GLY A 256 -12.39 5.38 -8.56
N THR A 257 -11.08 5.63 -8.50
CA THR A 257 -10.25 6.01 -9.67
C THR A 257 -9.51 4.83 -10.29
N GLY A 258 -9.53 3.67 -9.62
CA GLY A 258 -8.73 2.50 -9.96
C GLY A 258 -7.28 2.54 -9.44
N TYR A 259 -6.97 3.50 -8.57
CA TYR A 259 -5.71 3.58 -7.82
C TYR A 259 -5.99 3.58 -6.32
N LEU A 260 -5.11 2.97 -5.53
CA LEU A 260 -5.17 3.03 -4.07
C LEU A 260 -4.95 4.48 -3.61
N GLY A 261 -5.62 4.87 -2.53
CA GLY A 261 -5.59 6.25 -2.00
C GLY A 261 -4.35 6.57 -1.16
N SER A 262 -3.15 6.13 -1.58
CA SER A 262 -1.89 6.53 -0.95
C SER A 262 -1.65 8.03 -1.14
N ASP A 263 -1.04 8.68 -0.16
CA ASP A 263 -0.65 10.09 -0.21
C ASP A 263 0.69 10.32 -0.94
N SER A 264 1.39 9.24 -1.30
CA SER A 264 2.77 9.29 -1.77
C SER A 264 3.03 8.44 -3.02
N HIS A 265 2.11 7.55 -3.40
CA HIS A 265 2.27 6.65 -4.55
C HIS A 265 0.98 6.48 -5.36
N LEU A 266 1.13 6.37 -6.68
CA LEU A 266 0.06 5.96 -7.60
C LEU A 266 0.12 4.45 -7.82
N LEU A 267 -0.71 3.72 -7.09
CA LEU A 267 -0.70 2.27 -7.06
C LEU A 267 -1.98 1.70 -7.70
N PRO A 268 -1.92 1.15 -8.93
CA PRO A 268 -3.10 0.62 -9.61
C PRO A 268 -3.70 -0.61 -8.90
N GLU A 269 -5.02 -0.65 -8.76
CA GLU A 269 -5.75 -1.80 -8.22
C GLU A 269 -6.81 -2.32 -9.21
N TYR A 270 -7.16 -3.59 -9.09
CA TYR A 270 -8.14 -4.30 -9.93
C TYR A 270 -9.18 -5.00 -9.06
N SER A 271 -10.43 -5.03 -9.51
CA SER A 271 -11.51 -5.77 -8.87
C SER A 271 -11.54 -7.23 -9.32
N TYR A 272 -11.44 -8.14 -8.37
CA TYR A 272 -11.62 -9.59 -8.54
C TYR A 272 -12.99 -10.07 -8.03
N GLY A 273 -13.91 -9.12 -7.76
CA GLY A 273 -15.29 -9.39 -7.39
C GLY A 273 -15.46 -10.47 -6.32
N ARG A 274 -16.37 -11.43 -6.57
CA ARG A 274 -16.71 -12.54 -5.66
C ARG A 274 -15.68 -13.69 -5.66
N GLY A 275 -14.59 -13.53 -6.39
CA GLY A 275 -13.41 -14.36 -6.31
C GLY A 275 -13.17 -15.21 -7.55
N HIS A 276 -11.89 -15.31 -7.92
CA HIS A 276 -11.41 -16.10 -9.04
C HIS A 276 -10.34 -17.09 -8.60
N GLN A 277 -10.23 -18.20 -9.33
CA GLN A 277 -9.36 -19.31 -8.98
C GLN A 277 -7.89 -18.90 -9.01
N ILE A 278 -7.17 -19.27 -7.96
CA ILE A 278 -5.71 -19.18 -7.91
C ILE A 278 -5.13 -20.39 -8.66
N THR A 279 -4.24 -20.15 -9.62
CA THR A 279 -3.60 -21.20 -10.42
C THR A 279 -2.22 -21.59 -9.88
N ASP A 280 -1.52 -20.64 -9.26
CA ASP A 280 -0.22 -20.80 -8.61
C ASP A 280 -0.04 -19.68 -7.60
N GLY A 281 0.80 -19.86 -6.58
CA GLY A 281 1.06 -18.80 -5.61
C GLY A 281 1.74 -19.23 -4.33
N ALA A 282 2.10 -18.22 -3.54
CA ALA A 282 2.71 -18.35 -2.24
C ALA A 282 2.16 -17.30 -1.26
N ILE A 283 2.16 -17.64 0.02
CA ILE A 283 1.95 -16.71 1.12
C ILE A 283 3.30 -16.50 1.79
N PHE A 284 3.64 -15.24 2.04
CA PHE A 284 4.84 -14.84 2.76
C PHE A 284 4.49 -14.17 4.07
N THR A 285 5.38 -14.27 5.05
CA THR A 285 5.41 -13.38 6.23
C THR A 285 6.52 -12.35 6.05
N VAL A 286 6.24 -11.09 6.38
CA VAL A 286 7.21 -10.00 6.39
C VAL A 286 7.22 -9.37 7.78
N ASP A 287 8.37 -9.37 8.45
CA ASP A 287 8.50 -8.72 9.76
C ASP A 287 8.70 -7.19 9.65
N LYS A 288 8.70 -6.50 10.80
CA LYS A 288 8.81 -5.03 10.86
C LYS A 288 10.06 -4.46 10.17
N ASP A 289 11.13 -5.28 10.09
CA ASP A 289 12.42 -4.90 9.51
C ASP A 289 12.50 -5.23 8.01
N GLY A 290 11.40 -5.75 7.43
CA GLY A 290 11.28 -6.08 6.02
C GLY A 290 11.84 -7.44 5.64
N ASN A 291 12.09 -8.33 6.60
CA ASN A 291 12.56 -9.67 6.27
C ASN A 291 11.40 -10.58 5.87
N GLU A 292 11.41 -11.00 4.61
CA GLU A 292 10.41 -11.87 4.01
C GLU A 292 10.81 -13.35 4.11
N ARG A 293 9.85 -14.19 4.53
CA ARG A 293 9.99 -15.65 4.63
C ARG A 293 8.79 -16.35 3.99
N LEU A 294 9.04 -17.48 3.35
CA LEU A 294 7.98 -18.29 2.74
C LEU A 294 7.14 -18.97 3.82
N TYR A 295 5.85 -18.68 3.86
CA TYR A 295 4.92 -19.20 4.86
C TYR A 295 4.11 -20.40 4.33
N ALA A 296 3.59 -20.30 3.11
CA ALA A 296 2.81 -21.37 2.48
C ALA A 296 2.93 -21.33 0.96
N VAL A 297 2.70 -22.47 0.32
CA VAL A 297 2.71 -22.61 -1.15
C VAL A 297 1.42 -23.24 -1.65
N CYS A 298 0.93 -22.80 -2.80
CA CYS A 298 -0.21 -23.41 -3.47
C CYS A 298 0.19 -24.78 -4.04
N ASP A 299 -0.44 -25.85 -3.56
CA ASP A 299 -0.38 -27.15 -4.23
C ASP A 299 -1.31 -27.13 -5.44
N LYS A 300 -0.72 -27.10 -6.64
CA LYS A 300 -1.45 -27.06 -7.92
C LYS A 300 -2.42 -28.23 -8.12
N ASN A 301 -2.16 -29.40 -7.52
CA ASN A 301 -3.03 -30.57 -7.69
C ASN A 301 -4.29 -30.46 -6.84
N ASN A 302 -4.14 -30.00 -5.60
CA ASN A 302 -5.23 -29.91 -4.64
C ASN A 302 -5.86 -28.50 -4.59
N LEU A 303 -5.23 -27.52 -5.24
CA LEU A 303 -5.61 -26.12 -5.30
C LEU A 303 -5.83 -25.52 -3.89
N ARG A 304 -4.91 -25.84 -2.98
CA ARG A 304 -4.91 -25.34 -1.60
C ARG A 304 -3.51 -24.89 -1.19
N PHE A 305 -3.43 -24.02 -0.19
CA PHE A 305 -2.14 -23.64 0.37
C PHE A 305 -1.70 -24.64 1.43
N GLU A 306 -0.44 -25.05 1.37
CA GLU A 306 0.20 -25.91 2.36
C GLU A 306 1.33 -25.13 3.03
N LYS A 307 1.32 -25.14 4.36
CA LYS A 307 2.32 -24.46 5.17
C LYS A 307 3.70 -25.06 4.90
N VAL A 308 4.71 -24.19 4.79
CA VAL A 308 6.11 -24.60 4.62
C VAL A 308 6.78 -24.58 5.99
N GLU A 309 7.33 -25.73 6.39
CA GLU A 309 7.97 -25.96 7.69
C GLU A 309 9.49 -25.95 7.59
#